data_AF-A4GJB6-F1
#
_entry.id   AF-A4GJB6-F1
#
_cell.length_a   1.000
_cell.length_b   1.000
_cell.length_c   1.000
_cell.angle_alpha   90.00
_cell.angle_beta   90.00
_cell.angle_gamma   90.00
#
_symmetry.space_group_name_H-M   'P 1'
#
loop_
_entity.id
_entity.type
_entity.pdbx_description
1 polymer ?
#
loop_
_entity_poly.entity_id
_entity_poly.type
_entity_poly.pdbx_seq_one_letter_code
_entity_poly.pdbx_strand_id
1 'polypeptide(L)'
;MKKILDTFNKFFGAVIAINILHQIVSSAGYFVLEIPAFKVLYLISISIFGIEFIVRLFNERKLSFLLSIDGLVLINQIFFSIYDLRILRLFRLFDIFSQSRFLLATNTLIKTIIKQRNALLGSQIMVISILLVVSTFIYFLESSVQPEVFGSIPSTMWWGIATLTTVGYGDVVPMTDLGKLLASFTMLVGIGMFALPAAILASAYYEEIQKKNFLVSFEAIASVPLFQELPIGAVGKINEKLQVVLISEHETIFSKGEEADSMFIIEYGKVKVEIDQPVYLVAGDYFGEMGLLGNAPRNATITAADDTKLLELTKSDLAELSEEHPGLFKELELSVSQRTAD
;
A
#
# COMPACT_ATOMS: atom_id res chain seq x y z
N MET A 1 17.99 8.00 -21.26
CA MET A 1 16.52 8.16 -21.44
C MET A 1 15.76 8.15 -20.11
N LYS A 2 15.90 7.12 -19.26
CA LYS A 2 15.20 7.00 -17.97
C LYS A 2 15.44 8.17 -16.99
N LYS A 3 16.69 8.64 -16.87
CA LYS A 3 17.09 9.79 -16.03
C LYS A 3 16.51 11.14 -16.51
N ILE A 4 16.34 11.30 -17.82
CA ILE A 4 15.72 12.48 -18.43
C ILE A 4 14.22 12.47 -18.15
N LEU A 5 13.56 11.33 -18.37
CA LEU A 5 12.15 11.15 -18.07
C LEU A 5 11.83 11.44 -16.59
N ASP A 6 12.66 10.93 -15.67
CA ASP A 6 12.52 11.16 -14.22
C ASP A 6 12.67 12.64 -13.84
N THR A 7 13.56 13.36 -14.51
CA THR A 7 13.75 14.81 -14.31
C THR A 7 12.54 15.61 -14.84
N PHE A 8 12.01 15.23 -16.00
CA PHE A 8 10.79 15.83 -16.56
C PHE A 8 9.58 15.58 -15.66
N ASN A 9 9.43 14.38 -15.11
CA ASN A 9 8.30 14.05 -14.23
C ASN A 9 8.35 14.85 -12.92
N LYS A 10 9.53 15.07 -12.34
CA LYS A 10 9.72 15.96 -11.17
C LYS A 10 9.37 17.41 -11.51
N PHE A 11 9.76 17.89 -12.69
CA PHE A 11 9.41 19.22 -13.17
C PHE A 11 7.89 19.38 -13.35
N PHE A 12 7.21 18.45 -14.02
CA PHE A 12 5.76 18.47 -14.17
C PHE A 12 5.04 18.35 -12.83
N GLY A 13 5.55 17.55 -11.90
CA GLY A 13 5.03 17.46 -10.54
C GLY A 13 5.08 18.80 -9.80
N ALA A 14 6.18 19.54 -9.92
CA ALA A 14 6.30 20.89 -9.36
C ALA A 14 5.31 21.87 -10.03
N VAL A 15 5.14 21.80 -11.36
CA VAL A 15 4.16 22.62 -12.09
C VAL A 15 2.73 22.29 -11.64
N ILE A 16 2.39 21.01 -11.46
CA ILE A 16 1.08 20.58 -10.94
C ILE A 16 0.86 21.15 -9.54
N ALA A 17 1.83 21.01 -8.63
CA ALA A 17 1.74 21.54 -7.27
C ALA A 17 1.50 23.07 -7.26
N ILE A 18 2.23 23.82 -8.10
CA ILE A 18 2.05 25.27 -8.25
C ILE A 18 0.65 25.62 -8.78
N ASN A 19 0.11 24.83 -9.72
CA ASN A 19 -1.24 25.04 -10.24
C ASN A 19 -2.32 24.76 -9.20
N ILE A 20 -2.13 23.74 -8.38
CA ILE A 20 -3.05 23.42 -7.29
C ILE A 20 -3.03 24.54 -6.26
N LEU A 21 -1.85 25.02 -5.89
CA LEU A 21 -1.70 26.16 -4.99
C LEU A 21 -2.38 27.42 -5.55
N HIS A 22 -2.18 27.71 -6.84
CA HIS A 22 -2.89 28.78 -7.53
C HIS A 22 -4.41 28.60 -7.47
N GLN A 23 -4.91 27.38 -7.72
CA GLN A 23 -6.34 27.10 -7.70
C GLN A 23 -6.94 27.25 -6.29
N ILE A 24 -6.23 26.80 -5.25
CA ILE A 24 -6.63 26.98 -3.85
C ILE A 24 -6.73 28.48 -3.54
N VAL A 25 -5.69 29.25 -3.85
CA VAL A 25 -5.65 30.70 -3.63
C VAL A 25 -6.75 31.43 -4.41
N SER A 26 -6.97 31.05 -5.67
CA SER A 26 -8.02 31.61 -6.52
C SER A 26 -9.43 31.25 -6.04
N SER A 27 -9.61 30.09 -5.40
CA SER A 27 -10.91 29.64 -4.89
C SER A 27 -11.31 30.31 -3.58
N ALA A 28 -10.34 30.81 -2.80
CA ALA A 28 -10.57 31.40 -1.49
C ALA A 28 -11.29 32.76 -1.52
N GLY A 29 -11.59 33.34 -2.70
CA GLY A 29 -12.28 34.64 -2.81
C GLY A 29 -11.51 35.86 -2.28
N TYR A 30 -10.47 35.66 -1.47
CA TYR A 30 -9.63 36.72 -0.90
C TYR A 30 -8.70 37.40 -1.91
N PHE A 31 -8.60 36.88 -3.14
CA PHE A 31 -7.85 37.50 -4.23
C PHE A 31 -8.75 37.73 -5.46
N VAL A 32 -9.78 38.58 -5.29
CA VAL A 32 -10.37 39.37 -6.39
C VAL A 32 -9.39 40.44 -6.90
N LEU A 33 -8.21 40.58 -6.27
CA LEU A 33 -7.12 41.36 -6.84
C LEU A 33 -6.63 40.67 -8.11
N GLU A 34 -6.90 41.32 -9.24
CA GLU A 34 -6.29 41.08 -10.56
C GLU A 34 -4.77 41.27 -10.51
N ILE A 35 -4.05 40.49 -9.68
CA ILE A 35 -2.60 40.57 -9.62
C ILE A 35 -2.08 40.01 -10.95
N PRO A 36 -1.40 40.82 -11.78
CA PRO A 36 -0.95 40.40 -13.11
C PRO A 36 -0.07 39.13 -13.04
N ALA A 37 0.66 38.95 -11.94
CA ALA A 37 1.47 37.77 -11.67
C ALA A 37 0.66 36.45 -11.72
N PHE A 38 -0.57 36.41 -11.20
CA PHE A 38 -1.40 35.21 -11.24
C PHE A 38 -1.90 34.90 -12.65
N LYS A 39 -2.28 35.93 -13.41
CA LYS A 39 -2.65 35.78 -14.83
C LYS A 39 -1.47 35.29 -15.68
N VAL A 40 -0.27 35.81 -15.42
CA VAL A 40 0.97 35.37 -16.08
C VAL A 40 1.29 33.92 -15.71
N LEU A 41 1.21 33.55 -14.43
CA LEU A 41 1.45 32.18 -13.97
C LEU A 41 0.44 31.20 -14.58
N TYR A 42 -0.82 31.60 -14.69
CA TYR A 42 -1.86 30.84 -15.38
C TYR A 42 -1.54 30.64 -16.87
N LEU A 43 -1.11 31.68 -17.58
CA LEU A 43 -0.72 31.59 -18.99
C LEU A 43 0.52 30.71 -19.19
N ILE A 44 1.52 30.84 -18.33
CA ILE A 44 2.71 29.98 -18.36
C ILE A 44 2.31 28.52 -18.15
N SER A 45 1.47 28.26 -17.16
CA SER A 45 0.99 26.91 -16.86
C SER A 45 0.23 26.29 -18.03
N ILE A 46 -0.75 26.99 -18.61
CA ILE A 46 -1.54 26.44 -19.71
C ILE A 46 -0.68 26.22 -20.96
N SER A 47 0.31 27.08 -21.21
CA SER A 47 1.27 26.89 -22.30
C SER A 47 2.15 25.67 -22.08
N ILE A 48 2.73 25.50 -20.89
CA ILE A 48 3.55 24.31 -20.54
C ILE A 48 2.72 23.03 -20.73
N PHE A 49 1.47 23.02 -20.27
CA PHE A 49 0.60 21.85 -20.39
C PHE A 49 0.11 21.59 -21.80
N GLY A 50 -0.18 22.63 -22.58
CA GLY A 50 -0.51 22.49 -24.00
C GLY A 50 0.66 21.85 -24.76
N ILE A 51 1.88 22.32 -24.50
CA ILE A 51 3.10 21.75 -25.09
C ILE A 51 3.28 20.28 -24.66
N GLU A 52 3.17 19.98 -23.36
CA GLU A 52 3.27 18.60 -22.86
C GLU A 52 2.24 17.68 -23.53
N PHE A 53 0.98 18.11 -23.60
CA PHE A 53 -0.10 17.35 -24.22
C PHE A 53 0.21 17.03 -25.68
N ILE A 54 0.69 18.03 -26.44
CA ILE A 54 1.09 17.86 -27.84
C ILE A 54 2.26 16.87 -27.95
N VAL A 55 3.30 17.01 -27.14
CA VAL A 55 4.46 16.11 -27.14
C VAL A 55 4.04 14.66 -26.84
N ARG A 56 3.19 14.45 -25.84
CA ARG A 56 2.66 13.11 -25.49
C ARG A 56 1.80 12.53 -26.61
N LEU A 57 0.94 13.34 -27.23
CA LEU A 57 0.10 12.91 -28.35
C LEU A 57 0.93 12.42 -29.54
N PHE A 58 2.03 13.12 -29.85
CA PHE A 58 2.95 12.71 -30.93
C PHE A 58 3.78 11.48 -30.57
N ASN A 59 4.21 11.34 -29.31
CA ASN A 59 5.07 10.25 -28.87
C ASN A 59 4.31 8.93 -28.68
N GLU A 60 3.12 8.98 -28.07
CA GLU A 60 2.34 7.77 -27.74
C GLU A 60 1.39 7.36 -28.86
N ARG A 61 1.02 8.27 -29.79
CA ARG A 61 0.12 8.04 -30.95
C ARG A 61 -1.20 7.33 -30.62
N LYS A 62 -1.68 7.42 -29.38
CA LYS A 62 -2.94 6.81 -28.93
C LYS A 62 -4.01 7.88 -28.73
N LEU A 63 -5.09 7.83 -29.51
CA LEU A 63 -6.25 8.72 -29.34
C LEU A 63 -6.97 8.55 -28.00
N SER A 64 -6.76 7.44 -27.28
CA SER A 64 -7.29 7.24 -25.93
C SER A 64 -6.86 8.34 -24.94
N PHE A 65 -5.76 9.04 -25.23
CA PHE A 65 -5.31 10.17 -24.42
C PHE A 65 -6.23 11.40 -24.50
N LEU A 66 -7.04 11.54 -25.55
CA LEU A 66 -8.05 12.61 -25.63
C LEU A 66 -9.20 12.42 -24.61
N LEU A 67 -9.43 11.17 -24.19
CA LEU A 67 -10.35 10.81 -23.12
C LEU A 67 -9.69 10.81 -21.73
N SER A 68 -8.39 11.10 -21.65
CA SER A 68 -7.74 11.35 -20.36
C SER A 68 -8.30 12.63 -19.73
N ILE A 69 -8.15 12.75 -18.42
CA ILE A 69 -8.58 13.93 -17.66
C ILE A 69 -8.00 15.21 -18.27
N ASP A 70 -6.77 15.15 -18.76
CA ASP A 70 -6.06 16.27 -19.38
C ASP A 70 -6.67 16.70 -20.71
N GLY A 71 -7.02 15.71 -21.53
CA GLY A 71 -7.74 15.93 -22.78
C GLY A 71 -9.10 16.56 -22.53
N LEU A 72 -9.86 16.04 -21.56
CA LEU A 72 -11.18 16.58 -21.19
C LEU A 72 -11.08 18.04 -20.72
N VAL A 73 -10.10 18.37 -19.89
CA VAL A 73 -9.91 19.75 -19.42
C VAL A 73 -9.51 20.68 -20.56
N LEU A 74 -8.60 20.28 -21.44
CA LEU A 74 -8.18 21.09 -22.59
C LEU A 74 -9.30 21.27 -23.62
N ILE A 75 -10.05 20.21 -23.92
CA ILE A 75 -11.19 20.26 -24.85
C ILE A 75 -12.28 21.18 -24.28
N ASN A 76 -12.65 21.00 -23.01
CA ASN A 76 -13.61 21.90 -22.35
C ASN A 76 -13.14 23.36 -22.40
N GLN A 77 -11.85 23.60 -22.17
CA GLN A 77 -11.30 24.94 -22.14
C GLN A 77 -11.21 25.62 -23.52
N ILE A 78 -11.00 24.85 -24.60
CA ILE A 78 -10.90 25.38 -25.96
C ILE A 78 -12.27 25.53 -26.61
N PHE A 79 -13.18 24.56 -26.41
CA PHE A 79 -14.41 24.46 -27.22
C PHE A 79 -15.69 24.83 -26.48
N PHE A 80 -15.80 24.56 -25.18
CA PHE A 80 -17.08 24.63 -24.47
C PHE A 80 -17.14 25.80 -23.49
N SER A 81 -16.10 25.98 -22.68
CA SER A 81 -15.94 27.04 -21.66
C SER A 81 -17.16 27.25 -20.73
N ILE A 82 -18.04 26.26 -20.59
CA ILE A 82 -19.30 26.35 -19.83
C ILE A 82 -19.01 26.24 -18.32
N TYR A 83 -18.12 25.33 -17.94
CA TYR A 83 -17.71 25.09 -16.56
C TYR A 83 -16.19 25.12 -16.45
N ASP A 84 -15.70 25.60 -15.32
CA ASP A 84 -14.29 25.55 -15.01
C ASP A 84 -13.88 24.13 -14.56
N LEU A 85 -13.51 23.30 -15.53
CA LEU A 85 -13.03 21.94 -15.26
C LEU A 85 -11.56 21.89 -14.81
N ARG A 86 -10.89 23.03 -14.57
CA ARG A 86 -9.48 23.05 -14.14
C ARG A 86 -9.26 22.27 -12.84
N ILE A 87 -10.29 22.16 -11.99
CA ILE A 87 -10.25 21.37 -10.76
C ILE A 87 -9.92 19.88 -11.04
N LEU A 88 -10.33 19.34 -12.19
CA LEU A 88 -10.04 17.95 -12.55
C LEU A 88 -8.53 17.72 -12.76
N ARG A 89 -7.72 18.76 -12.98
CA ARG A 89 -6.26 18.64 -13.05
C ARG A 89 -5.64 18.15 -11.74
N LEU A 90 -6.34 18.25 -10.60
CA LEU A 90 -5.92 17.65 -9.34
C LEU A 90 -5.68 16.14 -9.47
N PHE A 91 -6.42 15.47 -10.36
CA PHE A 91 -6.25 14.03 -10.57
C PHE A 91 -4.89 13.66 -11.18
N ARG A 92 -4.15 14.60 -11.79
CA ARG A 92 -2.76 14.36 -12.22
C ARG A 92 -1.81 14.07 -11.06
N LEU A 93 -2.17 14.44 -9.82
CA LEU A 93 -1.41 14.01 -8.65
C LEU A 93 -1.31 12.47 -8.59
N PHE A 94 -2.38 11.75 -8.99
CA PHE A 94 -2.37 10.29 -9.02
C PHE A 94 -1.38 9.72 -10.05
N ASP A 95 -1.10 10.42 -11.15
CA ASP A 95 -0.10 10.02 -12.14
C ASP A 95 1.34 10.14 -11.59
N ILE A 96 1.60 11.13 -10.72
CA ILE A 96 2.88 11.26 -10.01
C ILE A 96 3.07 10.06 -9.08
N PHE A 97 2.00 9.68 -8.35
CA PHE A 97 2.03 8.51 -7.47
C PHE A 97 2.21 7.20 -8.26
N SER A 98 1.69 7.11 -9.49
CA SER A 98 1.88 5.98 -10.40
C SER A 98 3.35 5.72 -10.81
N GLN A 99 4.29 6.62 -10.54
CA GLN A 99 5.70 6.39 -10.90
C GLN A 99 6.59 6.05 -9.71
N SER A 100 6.06 6.17 -8.50
CA SER A 100 6.76 5.81 -7.28
C SER A 100 6.69 4.29 -7.04
N ARG A 101 7.75 3.70 -6.46
CA ARG A 101 7.79 2.27 -6.05
C ARG A 101 6.65 1.88 -5.09
N PHE A 102 5.89 2.86 -4.59
CA PHE A 102 4.68 2.71 -3.80
C PHE A 102 3.58 1.87 -4.49
N LEU A 103 3.60 1.79 -5.84
CA LEU A 103 2.64 1.01 -6.62
C LEU A 103 2.61 -0.51 -6.33
N LEU A 104 3.68 -1.09 -5.77
CA LEU A 104 3.69 -2.51 -5.45
C LEU A 104 2.65 -2.87 -4.37
N ALA A 105 2.44 -1.99 -3.38
CA ALA A 105 1.41 -2.16 -2.35
C ALA A 105 0.01 -1.79 -2.88
N THR A 106 -0.09 -0.74 -3.71
CA THR A 106 -1.35 -0.30 -4.32
C THR A 106 -1.95 -1.37 -5.23
N ASN A 107 -1.13 -2.11 -5.98
CA ASN A 107 -1.62 -3.18 -6.85
C ASN A 107 -2.27 -4.34 -6.07
N THR A 108 -1.71 -4.69 -4.91
CA THR A 108 -2.32 -5.70 -4.03
C THR A 108 -3.66 -5.22 -3.50
N LEU A 109 -3.72 -3.99 -2.97
CA LEU A 109 -4.96 -3.39 -2.47
C LEU A 109 -6.08 -3.38 -3.52
N ILE A 110 -5.79 -2.91 -4.75
CA ILE A 110 -6.77 -2.85 -5.84
C ILE A 110 -7.28 -4.26 -6.19
N LYS A 111 -6.36 -5.24 -6.30
CA LYS A 111 -6.74 -6.63 -6.56
C LYS A 111 -7.62 -7.19 -5.45
N THR A 112 -7.29 -6.90 -4.18
CA THR A 112 -8.09 -7.29 -3.02
C THR A 112 -9.49 -6.69 -3.10
N ILE A 113 -9.64 -5.40 -3.41
CA ILE A 113 -10.95 -4.74 -3.58
C ILE A 113 -11.78 -5.44 -4.67
N ILE A 114 -11.18 -5.71 -5.83
CA ILE A 114 -11.88 -6.36 -6.96
C ILE A 114 -12.33 -7.78 -6.59
N LYS A 115 -11.48 -8.51 -5.86
CA LYS A 115 -11.76 -9.87 -5.38
C LYS A 115 -12.87 -9.88 -4.32
N GLN A 116 -12.88 -8.90 -3.41
CA GLN A 116 -13.85 -8.79 -2.32
C GLN A 116 -15.08 -7.94 -2.67
N ARG A 117 -15.25 -7.53 -3.93
CA ARG A 117 -16.32 -6.61 -4.36
C ARG A 117 -17.72 -7.04 -3.93
N ASN A 118 -18.01 -8.35 -3.95
CA ASN A 118 -19.35 -8.85 -3.58
C ASN A 118 -19.60 -8.71 -2.08
N ALA A 119 -18.59 -9.01 -1.24
CA ALA A 119 -18.68 -8.85 0.20
C ALA A 119 -18.79 -7.36 0.59
N LEU A 120 -18.02 -6.51 -0.09
CA LEU A 120 -18.08 -5.06 0.10
C LEU A 120 -19.43 -4.48 -0.33
N LEU A 121 -19.92 -4.84 -1.52
CA LEU A 121 -21.26 -4.41 -1.96
C LEU A 121 -22.35 -4.91 -1.01
N GLY A 122 -22.28 -6.16 -0.55
CA GLY A 122 -23.20 -6.70 0.45
C GLY A 122 -23.20 -5.88 1.75
N SER A 123 -22.02 -5.51 2.25
CA SER A 123 -21.89 -4.66 3.43
C SER A 123 -22.51 -3.27 3.24
N GLN A 124 -22.32 -2.65 2.07
CA GLN A 124 -22.90 -1.33 1.77
C GLN A 124 -24.41 -1.38 1.62
N ILE A 125 -24.94 -2.45 1.00
CA ILE A 125 -26.39 -2.68 0.89
C ILE A 125 -27.00 -2.80 2.30
N MET A 126 -26.33 -3.51 3.21
CA MET A 126 -26.77 -3.62 4.60
C MET A 126 -26.79 -2.24 5.30
N VAL A 127 -25.73 -1.44 5.17
CA VAL A 127 -25.64 -0.06 5.71
C VAL A 127 -26.76 0.82 5.18
N ILE A 128 -26.99 0.82 3.87
CA ILE A 128 -28.06 1.61 3.22
C ILE A 128 -29.43 1.16 3.72
N SER A 129 -29.65 -0.15 3.87
CA SER A 129 -30.92 -0.69 4.36
C SER A 129 -31.23 -0.20 5.78
N ILE A 130 -30.25 -0.27 6.69
CA ILE A 130 -30.43 0.20 8.07
C ILE A 130 -30.59 1.72 8.12
N LEU A 131 -29.81 2.47 7.33
CA LEU A 131 -29.98 3.91 7.17
C LEU A 131 -31.42 4.27 6.78
N LEU A 132 -31.98 3.60 5.77
CA LEU A 132 -33.35 3.84 5.32
C LEU A 132 -34.38 3.54 6.41
N VAL A 133 -34.22 2.41 7.11
CA VAL A 133 -35.12 2.02 8.21
C VAL A 133 -35.08 3.06 9.33
N VAL A 134 -33.90 3.36 9.86
CA VAL A 134 -33.73 4.32 10.96
C VAL A 134 -34.23 5.71 10.57
N SER A 135 -33.90 6.18 9.37
CA SER A 135 -34.31 7.51 8.90
C SER A 135 -35.82 7.62 8.74
N THR A 136 -36.47 6.52 8.32
CA THR A 136 -37.94 6.46 8.22
C THR A 136 -38.58 6.53 9.61
N PHE A 137 -38.06 5.77 10.59
CA PHE A 137 -38.58 5.82 11.96
C PHE A 137 -38.39 7.21 12.60
N ILE A 138 -37.21 7.81 12.47
CA ILE A 138 -36.95 9.16 13.01
C ILE A 138 -37.83 10.19 12.32
N TYR A 139 -38.04 10.09 11.00
CA TYR A 139 -39.00 10.94 10.31
C TYR A 139 -40.39 10.85 10.94
N PHE A 140 -40.92 9.65 11.20
CA PHE A 140 -42.25 9.51 11.82
C PHE A 140 -42.31 9.99 13.27
N LEU A 141 -41.20 9.92 14.01
CA LEU A 141 -41.14 10.37 15.41
C LEU A 141 -40.92 11.88 15.55
N GLU A 142 -40.18 12.50 14.63
CA GLU A 142 -39.71 13.88 14.78
C GLU A 142 -40.33 14.86 13.78
N SER A 143 -40.92 14.42 12.67
CA SER A 143 -41.46 15.33 11.63
C SER A 143 -42.54 16.28 12.13
N SER A 144 -43.30 15.90 13.16
CA SER A 144 -44.32 16.75 13.79
C SER A 144 -43.74 17.84 14.70
N VAL A 145 -42.58 17.57 15.31
CA VAL A 145 -41.90 18.48 16.25
C VAL A 145 -40.90 19.37 15.52
N GLN A 146 -40.24 18.82 14.50
CA GLN A 146 -39.11 19.42 13.79
C GLN A 146 -39.28 19.30 12.26
N PRO A 147 -40.34 19.87 11.66
CA PRO A 147 -40.64 19.72 10.24
C PRO A 147 -39.59 20.36 9.32
N GLU A 148 -38.83 21.36 9.79
CA GLU A 148 -37.80 22.02 8.97
C GLU A 148 -36.58 21.11 8.68
N VAL A 149 -36.25 20.22 9.62
CA VAL A 149 -35.07 19.34 9.52
C VAL A 149 -35.45 17.89 9.23
N PHE A 150 -36.50 17.37 9.88
CA PHE A 150 -37.02 16.02 9.70
C PHE A 150 -38.30 15.98 8.87
N GLY A 151 -38.52 16.97 7.99
CA GLY A 151 -39.72 17.10 7.15
C GLY A 151 -39.82 16.12 5.98
N SER A 152 -38.78 15.33 5.71
CA SER A 152 -38.79 14.31 4.68
C SER A 152 -37.83 13.17 5.02
N ILE A 153 -38.07 11.96 4.51
CA ILE A 153 -37.14 10.84 4.71
C ILE A 153 -35.73 11.18 4.20
N PRO A 154 -35.53 11.78 3.00
CA PRO A 154 -34.21 12.18 2.53
C PRO A 154 -33.51 13.21 3.43
N SER A 155 -34.23 14.17 3.99
CA SER A 155 -33.63 15.13 4.93
C SER A 155 -33.24 14.45 6.24
N THR A 156 -34.04 13.49 6.73
CA THR A 156 -33.68 12.65 7.88
C THR A 156 -32.48 11.73 7.59
N MET A 157 -32.32 11.26 6.35
CA MET A 157 -31.16 10.45 5.94
C MET A 157 -29.84 11.22 6.10
N TRP A 158 -29.82 12.55 5.97
CA TRP A 158 -28.62 13.34 6.27
C TRP A 158 -28.13 13.12 7.70
N TRP A 159 -29.03 13.26 8.67
CA TRP A 159 -28.76 12.97 10.08
C TRP A 159 -28.35 11.50 10.29
N GLY A 160 -29.05 10.57 9.63
CA GLY A 160 -28.75 9.14 9.69
C GLY A 160 -27.35 8.81 9.17
N ILE A 161 -26.92 9.41 8.06
CA ILE A 161 -25.57 9.27 7.50
C ILE A 161 -24.55 9.81 8.48
N ALA A 162 -24.72 11.04 8.97
CA ALA A 162 -23.80 11.66 9.92
C ALA A 162 -23.66 10.85 11.21
N THR A 163 -24.74 10.25 11.68
CA THR A 163 -24.77 9.42 12.91
C THR A 163 -24.15 8.04 12.67
N LEU A 164 -24.55 7.32 11.62
CA LEU A 164 -24.04 5.97 11.32
C LEU A 164 -22.57 5.96 10.92
N THR A 165 -22.09 7.04 10.30
CA THR A 165 -20.68 7.21 9.93
C THR A 165 -19.83 7.81 11.04
N THR A 166 -20.38 7.97 12.25
CA THR A 166 -19.68 8.50 13.44
C THR A 166 -19.16 9.94 13.30
N VAL A 167 -19.66 10.70 12.31
CA VAL A 167 -19.26 12.11 12.08
C VAL A 167 -19.94 13.03 13.08
N GLY A 168 -21.27 12.93 13.22
CA GLY A 168 -22.05 13.64 14.23
C GLY A 168 -21.84 15.16 14.26
N TYR A 169 -22.18 15.88 13.19
CA TYR A 169 -22.01 17.34 13.11
C TYR A 169 -22.71 18.12 14.23
N GLY A 170 -23.79 17.56 14.81
CA GLY A 170 -24.58 18.20 15.86
C GLY A 170 -25.49 19.32 15.37
N ASP A 171 -25.65 19.45 14.06
CA ASP A 171 -26.53 20.40 13.37
C ASP A 171 -28.02 20.04 13.53
N VAL A 172 -28.33 18.74 13.57
CA VAL A 172 -29.68 18.22 13.75
C VAL A 172 -29.66 17.06 14.75
N VAL A 173 -30.59 17.04 15.70
CA VAL A 173 -30.75 15.95 16.68
C VAL A 173 -32.22 15.69 17.01
N PRO A 174 -32.63 14.44 17.28
CA PRO A 174 -33.98 14.14 17.76
C PRO A 174 -34.27 14.79 19.12
N MET A 175 -35.46 15.36 19.26
CA MET A 175 -35.88 16.08 20.46
C MET A 175 -36.81 15.23 21.34
N THR A 176 -37.57 14.31 20.74
CA THR A 176 -38.49 13.42 21.47
C THR A 176 -37.73 12.35 22.24
N ASP A 177 -38.30 11.88 23.35
CA ASP A 177 -37.68 10.82 24.17
C ASP A 177 -37.52 9.52 23.40
N LEU A 178 -38.52 9.15 22.59
CA LEU A 178 -38.46 7.98 21.70
C LEU A 178 -37.43 8.16 20.58
N GLY A 179 -37.34 9.35 19.98
CA GLY A 179 -36.35 9.69 18.97
C GLY A 179 -34.93 9.59 19.54
N LYS A 180 -34.69 10.08 20.76
CA LYS A 180 -33.40 9.97 21.45
C LYS A 180 -33.04 8.52 21.79
N LEU A 181 -34.00 7.72 22.22
CA LEU A 181 -33.79 6.29 22.49
C LEU A 181 -33.39 5.55 21.21
N LEU A 182 -34.12 5.78 20.11
CA LEU A 182 -33.81 5.18 18.81
C LEU A 182 -32.46 5.66 18.25
N ALA A 183 -32.14 6.95 18.41
CA ALA A 183 -30.85 7.50 18.03
C ALA A 183 -29.70 6.86 18.81
N SER A 184 -29.87 6.65 20.12
CA SER A 184 -28.88 6.00 20.97
C SER A 184 -28.60 4.57 20.49
N PHE A 185 -29.65 3.81 20.16
CA PHE A 185 -29.50 2.48 19.58
C PHE A 185 -28.82 2.51 18.20
N THR A 186 -29.18 3.48 17.37
CA THR A 186 -28.58 3.68 16.04
C THR A 186 -27.08 3.93 16.14
N MET A 187 -26.63 4.75 17.10
CA MET A 187 -25.20 5.01 17.32
C MET A 187 -24.42 3.73 17.64
N LEU A 188 -24.97 2.85 18.49
CA LEU A 188 -24.35 1.55 18.81
C LEU A 188 -24.26 0.64 17.59
N VAL A 189 -25.33 0.57 16.81
CA VAL A 189 -25.36 -0.24 15.57
C VAL A 189 -24.38 0.32 14.52
N GLY A 190 -24.30 1.65 14.38
CA GLY A 190 -23.45 2.32 13.40
C GLY A 190 -21.97 1.95 13.49
N ILE A 191 -21.43 1.87 14.72
CA ILE A 191 -20.04 1.47 14.98
C ILE A 191 -19.73 0.11 14.33
N GLY A 192 -20.60 -0.88 14.53
CA GLY A 192 -20.40 -2.23 13.99
C GLY A 192 -20.55 -2.28 12.46
N MET A 193 -21.50 -1.52 11.92
CA MET A 193 -21.80 -1.54 10.49
C MET A 193 -20.71 -0.92 9.62
N PHE A 194 -20.18 0.24 10.03
CA PHE A 194 -19.14 0.91 9.25
C PHE A 194 -17.75 0.26 9.44
N ALA A 195 -17.54 -0.47 10.55
CA ALA A 195 -16.34 -1.28 10.76
C ALA A 195 -16.25 -2.48 9.80
N LEU A 196 -17.37 -3.02 9.32
CA LEU A 196 -17.41 -4.26 8.55
C LEU A 196 -16.72 -4.17 7.17
N PRO A 197 -16.95 -3.16 6.32
CA PRO A 197 -16.21 -2.99 5.06
C PRO A 197 -14.70 -2.83 5.30
N ALA A 198 -14.32 -2.06 6.33
CA ALA A 198 -12.93 -1.87 6.71
C ALA A 198 -12.28 -3.19 7.17
N ALA A 199 -12.97 -3.98 7.98
CA ALA A 199 -12.51 -5.29 8.45
C ALA A 199 -12.39 -6.33 7.33
N ILE A 200 -13.33 -6.34 6.37
CA ILE A 200 -13.24 -7.20 5.17
C ILE A 200 -12.01 -6.84 4.35
N LEU A 201 -11.78 -5.55 4.10
CA LEU A 201 -10.61 -5.11 3.35
C LEU A 201 -9.31 -5.41 4.09
N ALA A 202 -9.24 -5.12 5.40
CA ALA A 202 -8.06 -5.36 6.20
C ALA A 202 -7.69 -6.84 6.25
N SER A 203 -8.67 -7.72 6.53
CA SER A 203 -8.43 -9.17 6.61
C SER A 203 -8.01 -9.74 5.25
N ALA A 204 -8.69 -9.36 4.17
CA ALA A 204 -8.35 -9.83 2.83
C ALA A 204 -7.00 -9.27 2.33
N TYR A 205 -6.65 -8.03 2.68
CA TYR A 205 -5.36 -7.45 2.34
C TYR A 205 -4.23 -8.13 3.10
N TYR A 206 -4.45 -8.40 4.40
CA TYR A 206 -3.51 -9.14 5.23
C TYR A 206 -3.29 -10.55 4.69
N GLU A 207 -4.35 -11.28 4.32
CA GLU A 207 -4.26 -12.61 3.71
C GLU A 207 -3.47 -12.60 2.40
N GLU A 208 -3.69 -11.61 1.53
CA GLU A 208 -2.94 -11.48 0.26
C GLU A 208 -1.46 -11.13 0.50
N ILE A 209 -1.15 -10.29 1.48
CA ILE A 209 0.25 -10.03 1.88
C ILE A 209 0.89 -11.31 2.40
N GLN A 210 0.23 -12.04 3.30
CA GLN A 210 0.76 -13.27 3.88
C GLN A 210 1.02 -14.33 2.82
N LYS A 211 0.11 -14.51 1.85
CA LYS A 211 0.33 -15.40 0.70
C LYS A 211 1.52 -14.96 -0.15
N LYS A 212 1.65 -13.66 -0.42
CA LYS A 212 2.78 -13.15 -1.18
C LYS A 212 4.10 -13.36 -0.44
N ASN A 213 4.16 -13.05 0.85
CA ASN A 213 5.34 -13.27 1.68
C ASN A 213 5.69 -14.76 1.73
N PHE A 214 4.70 -15.64 1.94
CA PHE A 214 4.90 -17.08 1.92
C PHE A 214 5.54 -17.55 0.61
N LEU A 215 5.04 -17.09 -0.54
CA LEU A 215 5.57 -17.47 -1.85
C LEU A 215 6.98 -16.94 -2.09
N VAL A 216 7.26 -15.69 -1.69
CA VAL A 216 8.59 -15.09 -1.81
C VAL A 216 9.60 -15.83 -0.93
N SER A 217 9.24 -16.11 0.33
CA SER A 217 10.07 -16.91 1.23
C SER A 217 10.25 -18.33 0.69
N PHE A 218 9.21 -18.97 0.16
CA PHE A 218 9.31 -20.29 -0.47
C PHE A 218 10.26 -20.29 -1.66
N GLU A 219 10.18 -19.30 -2.56
CA GLU A 219 11.08 -19.14 -3.70
C GLU A 219 12.52 -18.92 -3.24
N ALA A 220 12.73 -18.11 -2.20
CA ALA A 220 14.04 -17.87 -1.61
C ALA A 220 14.62 -19.13 -0.95
N ILE A 221 13.80 -19.95 -0.26
CA ILE A 221 14.25 -21.24 0.29
C ILE A 221 14.63 -22.18 -0.84
N ALA A 222 13.76 -22.31 -1.86
CA ALA A 222 13.98 -23.20 -2.99
C ALA A 222 15.17 -22.77 -3.87
N SER A 223 15.60 -21.50 -3.83
CA SER A 223 16.80 -21.06 -4.55
C SER A 223 18.10 -21.47 -3.84
N VAL A 224 18.07 -21.68 -2.53
CA VAL A 224 19.25 -22.16 -1.77
C VAL A 224 19.57 -23.59 -2.24
N PRO A 225 20.78 -23.86 -2.78
CA PRO A 225 21.18 -25.20 -3.23
C PRO A 225 20.97 -26.29 -2.17
N LEU A 226 21.11 -25.90 -0.90
CA LEU A 226 20.84 -26.71 0.29
C LEU A 226 19.44 -27.32 0.35
N PHE A 227 18.44 -26.63 -0.19
CA PHE A 227 17.03 -26.98 -0.06
C PHE A 227 16.37 -27.32 -1.41
N GLN A 228 17.13 -27.33 -2.51
CA GLN A 228 16.61 -27.57 -3.86
C GLN A 228 16.04 -28.97 -4.05
N GLU A 229 16.62 -29.98 -3.40
CA GLU A 229 16.19 -31.38 -3.55
C GLU A 229 15.04 -31.75 -2.61
N LEU A 230 14.57 -30.81 -1.80
CA LEU A 230 13.57 -31.11 -0.78
C LEU A 230 12.18 -31.27 -1.38
N PRO A 231 11.39 -32.24 -0.89
CA PRO A 231 9.98 -32.30 -1.21
C PRO A 231 9.29 -30.98 -0.84
N ILE A 232 8.32 -30.56 -1.65
CA ILE A 232 7.54 -29.31 -1.43
C ILE A 232 6.99 -29.22 0.01
N GLY A 233 6.56 -30.35 0.58
CA GLY A 233 6.08 -30.42 1.96
C GLY A 233 7.14 -30.06 3.02
N ALA A 234 8.40 -30.45 2.81
CA ALA A 234 9.50 -30.12 3.71
C ALA A 234 9.89 -28.63 3.60
N VAL A 235 9.91 -28.08 2.38
CA VAL A 235 10.11 -26.64 2.16
C VAL A 235 9.00 -25.81 2.82
N GLY A 236 7.75 -26.29 2.77
CA GLY A 236 6.62 -25.69 3.49
C GLY A 236 6.86 -25.62 5.00
N LYS A 237 7.34 -26.71 5.62
CA LYS A 237 7.67 -26.74 7.06
C LYS A 237 8.83 -25.80 7.42
N ILE A 238 9.87 -25.72 6.57
CA ILE A 238 10.95 -24.75 6.76
C ILE A 238 10.37 -23.33 6.76
N ASN A 239 9.52 -23.02 5.79
CA ASN A 239 8.92 -21.69 5.67
C ASN A 239 8.06 -21.29 6.89
N GLU A 240 7.43 -22.25 7.55
CA GLU A 240 6.66 -22.02 8.79
C GLU A 240 7.56 -21.69 10.00
N LYS A 241 8.83 -22.14 9.98
CA LYS A 241 9.81 -21.89 11.06
C LYS A 241 10.69 -20.66 10.82
N LEU A 242 10.75 -20.15 9.58
CA LEU A 242 11.56 -18.97 9.27
C LEU A 242 11.06 -17.72 9.99
N GLN A 243 11.99 -16.97 10.56
CA GLN A 243 11.71 -15.67 11.17
C GLN A 243 12.20 -14.53 10.27
N VAL A 244 11.38 -13.49 10.14
CA VAL A 244 11.74 -12.29 9.37
C VAL A 244 12.58 -11.36 10.25
N VAL A 245 13.78 -11.04 9.80
CA VAL A 245 14.68 -10.09 10.45
C VAL A 245 14.91 -8.90 9.52
N LEU A 246 14.68 -7.69 10.01
CA LEU A 246 14.91 -6.44 9.28
C LEU A 246 16.17 -5.78 9.83
N ILE A 247 17.12 -5.51 8.94
CA ILE A 247 18.43 -4.93 9.26
C ILE A 247 18.59 -3.62 8.49
N SER A 248 18.98 -2.56 9.18
CA SER A 248 19.17 -1.24 8.57
C SER A 248 20.52 -1.17 7.84
N GLU A 249 20.67 -0.26 6.89
CA GLU A 249 21.98 0.00 6.25
C GLU A 249 23.10 0.22 7.29
N HIS A 250 24.26 -0.40 7.06
CA HIS A 250 25.47 -0.39 7.92
C HIS A 250 25.37 -1.10 9.27
N GLU A 251 24.24 -1.73 9.58
CA GLU A 251 24.09 -2.54 10.79
C GLU A 251 24.78 -3.91 10.64
N THR A 252 25.50 -4.34 11.69
CA THR A 252 26.19 -5.63 11.72
C THR A 252 25.21 -6.73 12.11
N ILE A 253 25.15 -7.79 11.31
CA ILE A 253 24.27 -8.94 11.53
C ILE A 253 24.89 -9.92 12.53
N PHE A 254 26.17 -10.26 12.34
CA PHE A 254 26.99 -10.97 13.32
C PHE A 254 28.48 -10.70 13.06
N SER A 255 29.31 -10.92 14.08
CA SER A 255 30.75 -10.71 14.02
C SER A 255 31.52 -12.03 13.92
N LYS A 256 32.70 -11.99 13.29
CA LYS A 256 33.63 -13.11 13.26
C LYS A 256 33.97 -13.57 14.68
N GLY A 257 33.90 -14.87 14.93
CA GLY A 257 34.21 -15.51 16.22
C GLY A 257 33.03 -15.64 17.18
N GLU A 258 31.86 -15.07 16.87
CA GLU A 258 30.63 -15.32 17.62
C GLU A 258 30.17 -16.78 17.46
N GLU A 259 29.36 -17.27 18.39
CA GLU A 259 28.70 -18.58 18.27
C GLU A 259 27.74 -18.58 17.06
N ALA A 260 27.65 -19.73 16.37
CA ALA A 260 26.76 -19.88 15.23
C ALA A 260 25.49 -20.64 15.63
N ASP A 261 24.40 -19.89 15.76
CA ASP A 261 23.08 -20.31 16.24
C ASP A 261 21.99 -20.26 15.16
N SER A 262 22.23 -19.54 14.06
CA SER A 262 21.30 -19.44 12.93
C SER A 262 21.98 -19.23 11.58
N MET A 263 21.25 -19.48 10.50
CA MET A 263 21.61 -19.09 9.14
C MET A 263 20.57 -18.13 8.55
N PHE A 264 20.96 -17.38 7.53
CA PHE A 264 20.12 -16.34 6.94
C PHE A 264 20.01 -16.49 5.43
N ILE A 265 18.81 -16.26 4.90
CA ILE A 265 18.52 -16.17 3.47
C ILE A 265 18.14 -14.71 3.16
N ILE A 266 18.70 -14.13 2.10
CA ILE A 266 18.46 -12.73 1.74
C ILE A 266 17.19 -12.65 0.88
N GLU A 267 16.11 -12.12 1.45
CA GLU A 267 14.86 -11.90 0.71
C GLU A 267 14.92 -10.61 -0.12
N TYR A 268 15.50 -9.55 0.45
CA TYR A 268 15.67 -8.24 -0.18
C TYR A 268 16.86 -7.52 0.43
N GLY A 269 17.55 -6.70 -0.36
CA GLY A 269 18.68 -5.89 0.08
C GLY A 269 20.03 -6.49 -0.32
N LYS A 270 21.07 -6.08 0.39
CA LYS A 270 22.45 -6.43 0.08
C LYS A 270 23.27 -6.46 1.35
N VAL A 271 24.05 -7.53 1.53
CA VAL A 271 24.98 -7.65 2.65
C VAL A 271 26.41 -7.74 2.16
N LYS A 272 27.34 -7.33 3.02
CA LYS A 272 28.78 -7.35 2.81
C LYS A 272 29.41 -8.36 3.75
N VAL A 273 30.19 -9.27 3.19
CA VAL A 273 31.03 -10.23 3.92
C VAL A 273 32.40 -9.59 4.15
N GLU A 274 32.78 -9.35 5.40
CA GLU A 274 34.05 -8.72 5.76
C GLU A 274 35.16 -9.76 5.91
N ILE A 275 35.78 -10.09 4.78
CA ILE A 275 37.01 -10.89 4.66
C ILE A 275 38.07 -10.07 3.90
N ASP A 276 39.29 -10.60 3.76
CA ASP A 276 40.42 -9.90 3.10
C ASP A 276 40.04 -9.30 1.74
N GLN A 277 39.21 -10.01 0.96
CA GLN A 277 38.55 -9.50 -0.24
C GLN A 277 37.02 -9.47 -0.06
N PRO A 278 36.42 -8.32 0.24
CA PRO A 278 34.99 -8.25 0.55
C PRO A 278 34.11 -8.79 -0.57
N VAL A 279 33.19 -9.67 -0.20
CA VAL A 279 32.17 -10.24 -1.11
C VAL A 279 30.82 -9.64 -0.76
N TYR A 280 29.99 -9.38 -1.78
CA TYR A 280 28.63 -8.89 -1.57
C TYR A 280 27.64 -9.96 -1.98
N LEU A 281 26.67 -10.21 -1.10
CA LEU A 281 25.56 -11.13 -1.34
C LEU A 281 24.27 -10.31 -1.54
N VAL A 282 23.41 -10.76 -2.43
CA VAL A 282 22.18 -10.09 -2.84
C VAL A 282 20.95 -10.98 -2.62
N ALA A 283 19.76 -10.47 -2.91
CA ALA A 283 18.52 -11.25 -2.84
C ALA A 283 18.63 -12.59 -3.59
N GLY A 284 18.27 -13.69 -2.90
CA GLY A 284 18.40 -15.07 -3.36
C GLY A 284 19.66 -15.80 -2.84
N ASP A 285 20.67 -15.06 -2.37
CA ASP A 285 21.84 -15.65 -1.70
C ASP A 285 21.54 -15.95 -0.22
N TYR A 286 22.44 -16.71 0.42
CA TYR A 286 22.34 -17.12 1.83
C TYR A 286 23.73 -17.09 2.49
N PHE A 287 23.75 -17.04 3.83
CA PHE A 287 24.99 -17.05 4.61
C PHE A 287 24.78 -17.59 6.03
N GLY A 288 25.88 -17.97 6.69
CA GLY A 288 25.89 -18.46 8.07
C GLY A 288 25.67 -19.97 8.20
N GLU A 289 25.47 -20.67 7.08
CA GLU A 289 25.33 -22.12 7.01
C GLU A 289 26.57 -22.85 7.53
N MET A 290 27.76 -22.29 7.31
CA MET A 290 29.04 -22.93 7.66
C MET A 290 29.19 -23.10 9.17
N GLY A 291 28.84 -22.07 9.95
CA GLY A 291 28.90 -22.15 11.40
C GLY A 291 27.79 -23.03 11.97
N LEU A 292 26.59 -22.94 11.39
CA LEU A 292 25.41 -23.68 11.84
C LEU A 292 25.57 -25.20 11.67
N LEU A 293 26.05 -25.63 10.50
CA LEU A 293 26.22 -27.04 10.13
C LEU A 293 27.56 -27.61 10.58
N GLY A 294 28.62 -26.82 10.47
CA GLY A 294 29.98 -27.21 10.86
C GLY A 294 30.22 -27.17 12.37
N ASN A 295 29.23 -26.69 13.14
CA ASN A 295 29.31 -26.57 14.60
C ASN A 295 30.53 -25.75 15.04
N ALA A 296 30.77 -24.65 14.32
CA ALA A 296 31.96 -23.80 14.45
C ALA A 296 31.57 -22.33 14.63
N PRO A 297 32.44 -21.50 15.25
CA PRO A 297 32.19 -20.06 15.35
C PRO A 297 32.07 -19.38 13.98
N ARG A 298 31.44 -18.20 13.94
CA ARG A 298 31.29 -17.38 12.72
C ARG A 298 32.66 -17.12 12.08
N ASN A 299 32.80 -17.40 10.79
CA ASN A 299 34.07 -17.31 10.05
C ASN A 299 34.38 -15.89 9.52
N ALA A 300 33.36 -15.03 9.40
CA ALA A 300 33.45 -13.66 8.92
C ALA A 300 32.45 -12.76 9.66
N THR A 301 32.68 -11.45 9.63
CA THR A 301 31.70 -10.44 10.05
C THR A 301 30.81 -10.11 8.86
N ILE A 302 29.49 -10.02 9.07
CA ILE A 302 28.53 -9.67 8.02
C ILE A 302 27.84 -8.37 8.40
N THR A 303 27.81 -7.42 7.47
CA THR A 303 27.19 -6.10 7.67
C THR A 303 26.25 -5.78 6.53
N ALA A 304 25.12 -5.15 6.81
CA ALA A 304 24.19 -4.70 5.79
C ALA A 304 24.79 -3.55 4.96
N ALA A 305 24.74 -3.67 3.64
CA ALA A 305 25.17 -2.65 2.70
C ALA A 305 24.01 -1.75 2.22
N ASP A 306 22.76 -2.21 2.38
CA ASP A 306 21.50 -1.50 2.14
C ASP A 306 20.48 -1.97 3.21
N ASP A 307 19.32 -1.31 3.35
CA ASP A 307 18.20 -1.85 4.12
C ASP A 307 17.83 -3.26 3.63
N THR A 308 17.96 -4.25 4.52
CA THR A 308 17.94 -5.67 4.18
C THR A 308 16.87 -6.42 4.97
N LYS A 309 16.13 -7.28 4.28
CA LYS A 309 15.19 -8.23 4.87
C LYS A 309 15.76 -9.63 4.74
N LEU A 310 15.98 -10.28 5.89
CA LEU A 310 16.51 -11.62 6.01
C LEU A 310 15.44 -12.59 6.51
N LEU A 311 15.57 -13.85 6.09
CA LEU A 311 14.84 -14.97 6.67
C LEU A 311 15.84 -15.78 7.50
N GLU A 312 15.63 -15.80 8.81
CA GLU A 312 16.46 -16.52 9.77
C GLU A 312 15.92 -17.92 10.00
N LEU A 313 16.81 -18.91 9.92
CA LEU A 313 16.56 -20.29 10.32
C LEU A 313 17.48 -20.67 11.47
N THR A 314 16.91 -20.95 12.63
CA THR A 314 17.71 -21.29 13.82
C THR A 314 18.19 -22.73 13.80
N LYS A 315 19.23 -23.01 14.58
CA LYS A 315 19.76 -24.35 14.79
C LYS A 315 18.73 -25.32 15.36
N SER A 316 17.91 -24.84 16.31
CA SER A 316 16.83 -25.63 16.91
C SER A 316 15.78 -26.02 15.87
N ASP A 317 15.37 -25.07 15.03
CA ASP A 317 14.39 -25.32 13.96
C ASP A 317 14.93 -26.31 12.93
N LEU A 318 16.22 -26.16 12.59
CA LEU A 318 16.93 -27.04 11.68
C LEU A 318 17.06 -28.47 12.24
N ALA A 319 17.37 -28.61 13.54
CA ALA A 319 17.48 -29.90 14.20
C ALA A 319 16.13 -30.65 14.24
N GLU A 320 15.04 -29.94 14.54
CA GLU A 320 13.68 -30.51 14.52
C GLU A 320 13.31 -31.01 13.11
N LEU A 321 13.64 -30.24 12.07
CA LEU A 321 13.44 -30.66 10.67
C LEU A 321 14.27 -31.90 10.30
N SER A 322 15.47 -32.04 10.88
CA SER A 322 16.33 -33.21 10.69
C SER A 322 15.73 -34.49 11.26
N GLU A 323 15.08 -34.40 12.41
CA GLU A 323 14.43 -35.55 13.05
C GLU A 323 13.23 -36.04 12.22
N GLU A 324 12.47 -35.11 11.64
CA GLU A 324 11.31 -35.44 10.80
C GLU A 324 11.68 -35.95 9.41
N HIS A 325 12.85 -35.55 8.89
CA HIS A 325 13.33 -35.92 7.56
C HIS A 325 14.80 -36.37 7.58
N PRO A 326 15.11 -37.62 7.97
CA PRO A 326 16.48 -38.10 8.15
C PRO A 326 17.36 -38.09 6.88
N GLY A 327 16.75 -38.05 5.70
CA GLY A 327 17.44 -37.98 4.41
C GLY A 327 17.95 -36.57 4.06
N LEU A 328 17.41 -35.53 4.68
CA LEU A 328 17.71 -34.12 4.39
C LEU A 328 19.18 -33.77 4.66
N PHE A 329 19.71 -34.26 5.79
CA PHE A 329 20.96 -33.76 6.37
C PHE A 329 22.23 -34.45 5.90
N LYS A 330 22.10 -35.54 5.15
CA LYS A 330 23.25 -36.33 4.71
C LYS A 330 24.03 -35.66 3.57
N GLU A 331 23.33 -34.96 2.68
CA GLU A 331 23.94 -34.13 1.61
C GLU A 331 24.49 -32.80 2.13
N LEU A 332 23.83 -32.27 3.15
CA LEU A 332 24.21 -31.10 3.92
C LEU A 332 25.62 -31.23 4.53
N GLU A 333 25.90 -32.31 5.26
CA GLU A 333 27.23 -32.61 5.82
C GLU A 333 28.31 -32.75 4.73
N LEU A 334 27.95 -33.28 3.55
CA LEU A 334 28.88 -33.46 2.43
C LEU A 334 29.26 -32.13 1.74
N SER A 335 28.31 -31.21 1.57
CA SER A 335 28.54 -29.91 0.92
C SER A 335 29.46 -28.98 1.75
N VAL A 336 29.33 -29.00 3.08
CA VAL A 336 30.18 -28.23 4.00
C VAL A 336 31.61 -28.74 3.98
N SER A 337 31.78 -30.06 3.89
CA SER A 337 33.08 -30.73 3.81
C SER A 337 33.85 -30.38 2.54
N GLN A 338 33.18 -30.08 1.42
CA GLN A 338 33.82 -29.68 0.17
C GLN A 338 34.30 -28.22 0.19
N ARG A 339 33.56 -27.31 0.84
CA ARG A 339 33.91 -25.88 0.92
C ARG A 339 34.90 -25.52 2.03
N THR A 340 35.10 -26.38 3.02
CA THR A 340 36.16 -26.21 4.05
C THR A 340 37.54 -26.64 3.56
N ALA A 341 37.62 -27.30 2.40
CA ALA A 341 38.86 -27.77 1.80
C ALA A 341 39.48 -26.79 0.78
N ASP A 342 38.74 -25.76 0.36
CA ASP A 342 39.14 -24.69 -0.57
C ASP A 342 39.37 -23.37 0.17
#